data_AF-A0A538BCL4-F1
#
_entry.id   AF-A0A538BCL4-F1
#
_cell.length_a   1.000
_cell.length_b   1.000
_cell.length_c   1.000
_cell.angle_alpha   90.00
_cell.angle_beta   90.00
_cell.angle_gamma   90.00
#
_symmetry.space_group_name_H-M   'P 1'
#
loop_
_entity.id
_entity.type
_entity.pdbx_description
1 polymer ?
#
loop_
_entity_poly.entity_id
_entity_poly.type
_entity_poly.pdbx_seq_one_letter_code
_entity_poly.pdbx_strand_id
1 'polypeptide(L)'
;MPGMLLEPLGPNLRTRAHRPLTTLQLGAAAGAAVMAVTSAGDVLLLAALLGVAAASVETGAASVLAGLVVLGRFGTTSLAALAGAQHVVGPAGTTGPVLLATASWCAAAAVILSTRAEFTVAAVFGVAAASVVAGPAAHGAESFAIRVAASLLAVAVAWFVGGWVPPRLARPAAVLAGVLGVLLVLAG
;
A
#
# COMPACT_ATOMS: atom_id res chain seq x y z
N MET A 1 54.84 -14.64 -15.55
CA MET A 1 53.78 -13.62 -15.41
C MET A 1 52.90 -14.05 -14.25
N PRO A 2 52.94 -13.37 -13.09
CA PRO A 2 52.12 -13.75 -11.95
C PRO A 2 50.66 -13.41 -12.27
N GLY A 3 49.77 -14.39 -12.10
CA GLY A 3 48.33 -14.24 -12.32
C GLY A 3 47.76 -13.23 -11.34
N MET A 4 47.40 -12.06 -11.86
CA MET A 4 46.72 -11.02 -11.11
C MET A 4 45.28 -11.50 -10.86
N LEU A 5 45.00 -11.93 -9.63
CA LEU A 5 43.66 -12.20 -9.13
C LEU A 5 42.88 -10.89 -9.15
N LEU A 6 42.11 -10.68 -10.23
CA LEU A 6 41.06 -9.68 -10.30
C LEU A 6 39.97 -10.10 -9.31
N GLU A 7 40.08 -9.61 -8.08
CA GLU A 7 38.96 -9.59 -7.16
C GLU A 7 37.91 -8.67 -7.79
N PRO A 8 36.72 -9.18 -8.19
CA PRO A 8 35.74 -8.34 -8.85
C PRO A 8 35.23 -7.33 -7.84
N LEU A 9 35.74 -6.10 -7.95
CA LEU A 9 35.17 -4.88 -7.37
C LEU A 9 33.81 -4.61 -8.01
N GLY A 10 32.83 -5.41 -7.60
CA GLY A 10 31.42 -5.06 -7.71
C GLY A 10 30.93 -4.78 -6.30
N PRO A 11 30.56 -3.54 -5.93
CA PRO A 11 29.74 -3.34 -4.74
C PRO A 11 28.51 -4.23 -4.91
N ASN A 12 28.02 -4.84 -3.84
CA ASN A 12 26.83 -5.68 -3.77
C ASN A 12 25.61 -5.05 -4.48
N LEU A 13 25.61 -5.02 -5.81
CA LEU A 13 24.45 -4.88 -6.66
C LEU A 13 23.75 -6.20 -6.45
N ARG A 14 22.96 -6.28 -5.38
CA ARG A 14 21.97 -7.33 -5.18
C ARG A 14 21.23 -7.39 -6.49
N THR A 15 21.60 -8.35 -7.33
CA THR A 15 20.91 -8.67 -8.56
C THR A 15 19.52 -9.05 -8.09
N ARG A 16 18.60 -8.07 -8.17
CA ARG A 16 17.20 -8.26 -7.82
C ARG A 16 16.74 -9.38 -8.73
N ALA A 17 16.65 -10.60 -8.21
CA ALA A 17 16.18 -11.74 -8.95
C ALA A 17 14.79 -11.38 -9.48
N HIS A 18 14.73 -10.97 -10.74
CA HIS A 18 13.49 -10.63 -11.41
C HIS A 18 12.73 -11.93 -11.56
N ARG A 19 11.79 -12.16 -10.65
CA ARG A 19 10.85 -13.26 -10.79
C ARG A 19 9.67 -12.68 -11.58
N PRO A 20 9.50 -13.05 -12.86
CA PRO A 20 8.41 -12.50 -13.67
C PRO A 20 7.08 -12.81 -12.99
N LEU A 21 6.19 -11.82 -12.98
CA LEU A 21 4.83 -11.99 -12.48
C LEU A 21 4.10 -13.01 -13.34
N THR A 22 3.27 -13.84 -12.70
CA THR A 22 2.37 -14.73 -13.44
C THR A 22 1.24 -13.91 -14.09
N THR A 23 0.61 -14.43 -15.14
CA THR A 23 -0.54 -13.78 -15.81
C THR A 23 -1.65 -13.43 -14.82
N LEU A 24 -1.87 -14.29 -13.81
CA LEU A 24 -2.83 -14.06 -12.73
C LEU A 24 -2.42 -12.87 -11.84
N GLN A 25 -1.14 -12.75 -11.47
CA GLN A 25 -0.63 -11.64 -10.67
C GLN A 25 -0.71 -10.32 -11.44
N LEU A 26 -0.40 -10.33 -12.74
CA LEU A 26 -0.57 -9.16 -13.61
C LEU A 26 -2.03 -8.74 -13.72
N GLY A 27 -2.95 -9.70 -13.91
CA GLY A 27 -4.39 -9.43 -13.93
C GLY A 27 -4.88 -8.84 -12.61
N ALA A 28 -4.42 -9.38 -11.47
CA ALA A 28 -4.78 -8.86 -10.15
C ALA A 28 -4.22 -7.45 -9.91
N ALA A 29 -2.97 -7.18 -10.27
CA ALA A 29 -2.35 -5.86 -10.16
C ALA A 29 -3.06 -4.84 -11.07
N ALA A 30 -3.42 -5.23 -12.29
CA ALA A 30 -4.18 -4.39 -13.21
C ALA A 30 -5.58 -4.07 -12.68
N GLY A 31 -6.30 -5.07 -12.16
CA GLY A 31 -7.61 -4.88 -11.53
C GLY A 31 -7.53 -3.93 -10.33
N ALA A 32 -6.53 -4.13 -9.45
CA ALA A 32 -6.29 -3.26 -8.30
C ALA A 32 -5.94 -1.82 -8.74
N ALA A 33 -5.13 -1.66 -9.80
CA ALA A 33 -4.80 -0.35 -10.36
C ALA A 33 -6.05 0.37 -10.87
N VAL A 34 -6.90 -0.33 -11.64
CA VAL A 34 -8.16 0.23 -12.16
C VAL A 34 -9.06 0.66 -11.00
N MET A 35 -9.24 -0.18 -9.97
CA MET A 35 -10.03 0.18 -8.78
C MET A 35 -9.47 1.39 -8.05
N ALA A 36 -8.16 1.46 -7.83
CA ALA A 36 -7.53 2.57 -7.14
C ALA A 36 -7.62 3.88 -7.93
N VAL A 37 -7.46 3.83 -9.26
CA VAL A 37 -7.57 5.02 -10.12
C VAL A 37 -9.01 5.51 -10.20
N THR A 38 -9.95 4.61 -10.50
CA THR A 38 -11.38 4.92 -10.66
C THR A 38 -12.10 5.14 -9.34
N SER A 39 -11.49 4.77 -8.21
CA SER A 39 -12.11 4.81 -6.89
C SER A 39 -13.44 4.03 -6.84
N ALA A 40 -13.55 2.99 -7.66
CA ALA A 40 -14.74 2.16 -7.79
C ALA A 40 -14.48 0.75 -7.27
N GLY A 41 -15.48 0.17 -6.62
CA GLY A 41 -15.42 -1.18 -6.06
C GLY A 41 -15.36 -1.20 -4.53
N ASP A 42 -14.78 -2.26 -4.01
CA ASP A 42 -14.77 -2.59 -2.59
C ASP A 42 -13.33 -2.66 -2.07
N VAL A 43 -13.07 -2.09 -0.89
CA VAL A 43 -11.75 -2.06 -0.25
C VAL A 43 -11.23 -3.47 0.07
N LEU A 44 -12.11 -4.40 0.46
CA LEU A 44 -11.73 -5.79 0.72
C LEU A 44 -11.41 -6.52 -0.59
N LEU A 45 -12.13 -6.23 -1.66
CA LEU A 45 -11.80 -6.76 -2.99
C LEU A 45 -10.44 -6.21 -3.48
N LEU A 46 -10.19 -4.91 -3.29
CA LEU A 46 -8.88 -4.32 -3.55
C LEU A 46 -7.78 -4.98 -2.72
N ALA A 47 -8.01 -5.18 -1.42
CA ALA A 47 -7.09 -5.87 -0.52
C ALA A 47 -6.80 -7.31 -0.96
N ALA A 48 -7.81 -8.06 -1.40
CA ALA A 48 -7.67 -9.40 -1.93
C ALA A 48 -6.84 -9.41 -3.22
N LEU A 49 -7.10 -8.49 -4.15
CA LEU A 49 -6.33 -8.36 -5.39
C LEU A 49 -4.86 -8.00 -5.12
N LEU A 50 -4.59 -7.11 -4.17
CA LEU A 50 -3.24 -6.79 -3.70
C LEU A 50 -2.55 -8.03 -3.10
N GLY A 51 -3.25 -8.81 -2.29
CA GLY A 51 -2.74 -10.06 -1.72
C GLY A 51 -2.37 -11.09 -2.81
N VAL A 52 -3.21 -11.23 -3.83
CA VAL A 52 -2.95 -12.11 -4.99
C VAL A 52 -1.74 -11.60 -5.79
N ALA A 53 -1.66 -10.30 -6.06
CA ALA A 53 -0.53 -9.68 -6.76
C ALA A 53 0.79 -9.86 -5.99
N ALA A 54 0.76 -9.76 -4.66
CA ALA A 54 1.90 -9.96 -3.79
C ALA A 54 2.23 -11.44 -3.51
N ALA A 55 1.36 -12.38 -3.90
CA ALA A 55 1.54 -13.83 -3.77
C ALA A 55 2.17 -14.29 -2.45
N SER A 56 1.73 -13.69 -1.35
CA SER A 56 2.05 -14.08 0.02
C SER A 56 0.79 -13.97 0.87
N VAL A 57 0.58 -14.97 1.72
CA VAL A 57 -0.52 -15.00 2.68
C VAL A 57 -0.39 -13.85 3.69
N GLU A 58 0.84 -13.53 4.10
CA GLU A 58 1.13 -12.47 5.07
C GLU A 58 0.76 -11.10 4.50
N THR A 59 1.10 -10.86 3.23
CA THR A 59 0.74 -9.61 2.53
C THR A 59 -0.76 -9.50 2.28
N GLY A 60 -1.42 -10.63 2.00
CA GLY A 60 -2.89 -10.68 1.90
C GLY A 60 -3.57 -10.43 3.25
N ALA A 61 -3.03 -10.97 4.34
CA ALA A 61 -3.54 -10.70 5.67
C ALA A 61 -3.38 -9.22 6.05
N ALA A 62 -2.21 -8.63 5.78
CA ALA A 62 -1.95 -7.22 6.04
C ALA A 62 -2.86 -6.29 5.22
N SER A 63 -3.11 -6.60 3.94
CA SER A 63 -4.04 -5.82 3.11
C SER A 63 -5.48 -5.93 3.60
N VAL A 64 -5.92 -7.13 4.01
CA VAL A 64 -7.25 -7.33 4.60
C VAL A 64 -7.39 -6.57 5.91
N LEU A 65 -6.39 -6.60 6.79
CA LEU A 65 -6.37 -5.83 8.03
C LEU A 65 -6.46 -4.31 7.75
N ALA A 66 -5.74 -3.82 6.74
CA ALA A 66 -5.87 -2.43 6.30
C ALA A 66 -7.30 -2.11 5.82
N GLY A 67 -7.94 -3.04 5.11
CA GLY A 67 -9.34 -2.90 4.73
C GLY A 67 -10.31 -2.88 5.92
N LEU A 68 -10.05 -3.68 6.95
CA LEU A 68 -10.82 -3.67 8.19
C LEU A 68 -10.67 -2.36 8.98
N VAL A 69 -9.49 -1.75 8.97
CA VAL A 69 -9.29 -0.41 9.54
C VAL A 69 -10.17 0.63 8.83
N VAL A 70 -10.21 0.58 7.51
CA VAL A 70 -11.05 1.48 6.71
C VAL A 70 -12.53 1.24 7.01
N LEU A 71 -12.96 -0.03 7.06
CA LEU A 71 -14.32 -0.41 7.42
C LEU A 71 -14.70 0.07 8.81
N GLY A 72 -13.87 -0.16 9.82
CA GLY A 72 -14.19 0.25 11.18
C GLY A 72 -14.21 1.76 11.38
N ARG A 73 -13.36 2.50 10.64
CA ARG A 73 -13.36 3.97 10.70
C ARG A 73 -14.55 4.61 10.00
N PHE A 74 -14.95 4.11 8.84
CA PHE A 74 -15.97 4.76 7.99
C PHE A 74 -17.30 4.01 7.91
N GLY A 75 -17.40 2.81 8.49
CA GLY A 75 -18.59 1.96 8.45
C GLY A 75 -18.93 1.41 7.06
N THR A 76 -18.02 1.53 6.09
CA THR A 76 -18.27 1.10 4.70
C THR A 76 -17.02 0.55 4.04
N THR A 77 -17.20 -0.44 3.18
CA THR A 77 -16.16 -1.00 2.30
C THR A 77 -16.21 -0.42 0.89
N SER A 78 -17.23 0.37 0.55
CA SER A 78 -17.37 0.94 -0.80
C SER A 78 -16.38 2.10 -1.01
N LEU A 79 -15.52 1.97 -2.03
CA LEU A 79 -14.54 3.02 -2.39
C LEU A 79 -15.20 4.34 -2.79
N ALA A 80 -16.37 4.28 -3.43
CA ALA A 80 -17.14 5.46 -3.79
C ALA A 80 -17.74 6.15 -2.56
N ALA A 81 -18.22 5.38 -1.58
CA ALA A 81 -18.72 5.94 -0.32
C ALA A 81 -17.59 6.57 0.50
N LEU A 82 -16.40 5.96 0.50
CA LEU A 82 -15.19 6.51 1.12
C LEU A 82 -14.75 7.83 0.47
N ALA A 83 -14.80 7.89 -0.87
CA ALA A 83 -14.55 9.11 -1.61
C ALA A 83 -15.48 10.25 -1.15
N GLY A 84 -16.78 9.97 -1.01
CA GLY A 84 -17.75 10.93 -0.49
C GLY A 84 -17.47 11.32 0.97
N ALA A 85 -17.17 10.35 1.84
CA ALA A 85 -16.90 10.59 3.26
C ALA A 85 -15.66 11.48 3.46
N GLN A 86 -14.56 11.18 2.78
CA GLN A 86 -13.33 11.96 2.87
C GLN A 86 -13.40 13.29 2.14
N HIS A 87 -14.35 13.46 1.21
CA HIS A 87 -14.63 14.77 0.64
C HIS A 87 -15.25 15.71 1.67
N VAL A 88 -16.17 15.22 2.51
CA VAL A 88 -16.85 16.04 3.53
C VAL A 88 -15.99 16.21 4.79
N VAL A 89 -15.41 15.12 5.28
CA VAL A 89 -14.66 15.10 6.55
C VAL A 89 -13.19 15.51 6.36
N GLY A 90 -12.67 15.39 5.15
CA GLY A 90 -11.26 15.59 4.81
C GLY A 90 -10.40 14.32 4.95
N PRO A 91 -9.08 14.44 4.75
CA PRO A 91 -8.15 13.32 4.70
C PRO A 91 -8.11 12.48 5.99
N ALA A 92 -8.21 11.16 5.88
CA ALA A 92 -8.28 10.28 7.05
C ALA A 92 -7.01 10.32 7.92
N GLY A 93 -5.86 10.63 7.33
CA GLY A 93 -4.59 10.75 8.05
C GLY A 93 -4.48 11.99 8.95
N THR A 94 -5.35 12.99 8.76
CA THR A 94 -5.22 14.29 9.42
C THR A 94 -6.51 14.79 10.07
N THR A 95 -7.66 14.18 9.77
CA THR A 95 -8.96 14.60 10.31
C THR A 95 -9.56 13.56 11.25
N GLY A 96 -10.44 14.00 12.14
CA GLY A 96 -11.13 13.15 13.13
C GLY A 96 -10.30 12.84 14.38
N PRO A 97 -10.77 11.88 15.21
CA PRO A 97 -10.07 11.46 16.41
C PRO A 97 -8.64 10.97 16.13
N VAL A 98 -7.70 11.35 17.00
CA VAL A 98 -6.26 11.05 16.82
C VAL A 98 -6.01 9.55 16.67
N LEU A 99 -6.72 8.70 17.44
CA LEU A 99 -6.59 7.25 17.36
C LEU A 99 -6.95 6.70 15.97
N LEU A 100 -8.06 7.17 15.39
CA LEU A 100 -8.50 6.77 14.06
C LEU A 100 -7.56 7.29 12.97
N ALA A 101 -6.96 8.48 13.16
CA ALA A 101 -5.95 9.01 12.25
C ALA A 101 -4.66 8.18 12.31
N THR A 102 -4.21 7.81 13.51
CA THR A 102 -3.06 6.89 13.65
C THR A 102 -3.34 5.51 13.06
N ALA A 103 -4.59 5.02 13.16
CA ALA A 103 -4.98 3.76 12.55
C ALA A 103 -4.87 3.79 11.03
N SER A 104 -5.26 4.89 10.36
CA SER A 104 -5.17 5.02 8.90
C SER A 104 -3.71 5.04 8.42
N TRP A 105 -2.80 5.66 9.18
CA TRP A 105 -1.37 5.59 8.92
C TRP A 105 -0.81 4.17 9.12
N CYS A 106 -1.26 3.45 10.15
CA CYS A 106 -0.88 2.05 10.37
C CYS A 106 -1.35 1.15 9.21
N ALA A 107 -2.57 1.34 8.72
CA ALA A 107 -3.10 0.63 7.57
C ALA A 107 -2.29 0.93 6.29
N ALA A 108 -1.95 2.19 6.03
CA ALA A 108 -1.10 2.55 4.89
C ALA A 108 0.30 1.95 4.99
N ALA A 109 0.91 1.96 6.18
CA ALA A 109 2.19 1.30 6.42
C ALA A 109 2.11 -0.21 6.16
N ALA A 110 1.02 -0.88 6.60
CA ALA A 110 0.79 -2.30 6.33
C ALA A 110 0.75 -2.61 4.82
N VAL A 111 0.08 -1.77 4.04
CA VAL A 111 0.04 -1.89 2.58
C VAL A 111 1.42 -1.65 1.98
N ILE A 112 2.11 -0.56 2.33
CA ILE A 112 3.44 -0.23 1.80
C ILE A 112 4.47 -1.33 2.11
N LEU A 113 4.49 -1.85 3.34
CA LEU A 113 5.40 -2.92 3.76
C LEU A 113 5.10 -4.26 3.08
N SER A 114 3.91 -4.43 2.52
CA SER A 114 3.51 -5.62 1.76
C SER A 114 3.97 -5.62 0.31
N THR A 115 4.58 -4.52 -0.15
CA THR A 115 5.01 -4.38 -1.55
C THR A 115 6.29 -5.18 -1.87
N ARG A 116 6.59 -5.29 -3.16
CA ARG A 116 7.79 -5.92 -3.70
C ARG A 116 8.64 -4.88 -4.44
N ALA A 117 9.92 -5.18 -4.69
CA ALA A 117 10.88 -4.29 -5.35
C ALA A 117 10.55 -3.90 -6.82
N GLU A 118 9.43 -4.38 -7.36
CA GLU A 118 9.00 -4.14 -8.73
C GLU A 118 8.17 -2.85 -8.79
N PHE A 119 8.56 -1.92 -9.66
CA PHE A 119 7.98 -0.57 -9.70
C PHE A 119 6.47 -0.57 -9.98
N THR A 120 6.00 -1.43 -10.88
CA THR A 120 4.58 -1.57 -11.22
C THR A 120 3.74 -1.96 -10.00
N VAL A 121 4.18 -2.97 -9.26
CA VAL A 121 3.53 -3.42 -8.02
C VAL A 121 3.64 -2.33 -6.95
N ALA A 122 4.80 -1.71 -6.78
CA ALA A 122 5.00 -0.60 -5.85
C ALA A 122 4.08 0.58 -6.16
N ALA A 123 3.82 0.87 -7.44
CA ALA A 123 2.89 1.91 -7.84
C ALA A 123 1.45 1.61 -7.36
N VAL A 124 0.96 0.39 -7.60
CA VAL A 124 -0.40 0.01 -7.20
C VAL A 124 -0.56 0.02 -5.67
N PHE A 125 0.41 -0.53 -4.94
CA PHE A 125 0.41 -0.52 -3.47
C PHE A 125 0.54 0.89 -2.90
N GLY A 126 1.39 1.73 -3.48
CA GLY A 126 1.57 3.12 -3.08
C GLY A 126 0.30 3.95 -3.28
N VAL A 127 -0.35 3.84 -4.45
CA VAL A 127 -1.62 4.53 -4.70
C VAL A 127 -2.71 4.05 -3.72
N ALA A 128 -2.82 2.73 -3.49
CA ALA A 128 -3.78 2.20 -2.52
C ALA A 128 -3.53 2.74 -1.09
N ALA A 129 -2.26 2.78 -0.65
CA ALA A 129 -1.89 3.34 0.65
C ALA A 129 -2.21 4.85 0.74
N ALA A 130 -1.94 5.61 -0.32
CA ALA A 130 -2.31 7.03 -0.40
C ALA A 130 -3.83 7.22 -0.32
N SER A 131 -4.62 6.36 -0.96
CA SER A 131 -6.08 6.41 -0.87
C SER A 131 -6.60 6.16 0.55
N VAL A 132 -5.92 5.34 1.36
CA VAL A 132 -6.31 5.12 2.77
C VAL A 132 -6.10 6.39 3.62
N VAL A 133 -5.03 7.14 3.38
CA VAL A 133 -4.62 8.29 4.21
C VAL A 133 -5.20 9.61 3.67
N ALA A 134 -4.96 9.91 2.40
CA ALA A 134 -5.37 11.15 1.76
C ALA A 134 -6.79 11.09 1.21
N GLY A 135 -7.27 9.89 0.90
CA GLY A 135 -8.57 9.63 0.31
C GLY A 135 -8.56 9.41 -1.19
N PRO A 136 -9.55 8.70 -1.74
CA PRO A 136 -9.62 8.39 -3.16
C PRO A 136 -10.21 9.55 -4.01
N ALA A 137 -10.95 10.47 -3.38
CA ALA A 137 -11.63 11.55 -4.09
C ALA A 137 -10.71 12.68 -4.55
N ALA A 138 -11.01 13.26 -5.71
CA ALA A 138 -10.43 14.50 -6.20
C ALA A 138 -11.55 15.43 -6.66
N HIS A 139 -12.02 16.29 -5.77
CA HIS A 139 -13.03 17.30 -6.07
C HIS A 139 -12.35 18.68 -6.06
N GLY A 140 -12.02 19.18 -7.26
CA GLY A 140 -11.26 20.41 -7.44
C GLY A 140 -9.76 20.19 -7.66
N ALA A 141 -9.09 21.19 -8.21
CA ALA A 141 -7.68 21.11 -8.63
C ALA A 141 -6.72 20.89 -7.44
N GLU A 142 -7.02 21.50 -6.28
CA GLU A 142 -6.17 21.41 -5.08
C GLU A 142 -6.22 20.01 -4.45
N SER A 143 -7.41 19.44 -4.27
CA SER A 143 -7.54 18.08 -3.73
C SER A 143 -6.98 17.02 -4.69
N PHE A 144 -7.09 17.25 -6.01
CA PHE A 144 -6.42 16.44 -7.01
C PHE A 144 -4.89 16.52 -6.87
N ALA A 145 -4.33 17.73 -6.72
CA ALA A 145 -2.89 17.91 -6.54
C ALA A 145 -2.37 17.21 -5.29
N ILE A 146 -3.10 17.31 -4.16
CA ILE A 146 -2.79 16.60 -2.91
C ILE A 146 -2.82 15.08 -3.12
N ARG A 147 -3.85 14.57 -3.80
CA ARG A 147 -3.96 13.13 -4.11
C ARG A 147 -2.80 12.66 -4.98
N VAL A 148 -2.45 13.39 -6.02
CA VAL A 148 -1.33 13.06 -6.92
C VAL A 148 -0.01 13.10 -6.16
N ALA A 149 0.24 14.15 -5.36
CA ALA A 149 1.44 14.26 -4.54
C ALA A 149 1.56 13.14 -3.51
N ALA A 150 0.46 12.84 -2.79
CA ALA A 150 0.41 11.75 -1.83
C ALA A 150 0.63 10.38 -2.50
N SER A 151 0.04 10.18 -3.68
CA SER A 151 0.24 8.97 -4.48
C SER A 151 1.69 8.82 -4.90
N LEU A 152 2.30 9.85 -5.51
CA LEU A 152 3.70 9.82 -5.94
C LEU A 152 4.65 9.56 -4.77
N LEU A 153 4.42 10.22 -3.63
CA LEU A 153 5.19 10.00 -2.41
C LEU A 153 5.04 8.55 -1.92
N ALA A 154 3.81 8.04 -1.82
CA ALA A 154 3.56 6.68 -1.36
C ALA A 154 4.13 5.63 -2.32
N VAL A 155 4.10 5.86 -3.63
CA VAL A 155 4.76 5.01 -4.65
C VAL A 155 6.27 5.02 -4.46
N ALA A 156 6.88 6.19 -4.24
CA ALA A 156 8.31 6.29 -3.99
C ALA A 156 8.71 5.55 -2.70
N VAL A 157 7.93 5.70 -1.62
CA VAL A 157 8.15 4.97 -0.36
C VAL A 157 7.97 3.47 -0.58
N ALA A 158 6.91 3.02 -1.24
CA ALA A 158 6.68 1.61 -1.54
C ALA A 158 7.84 1.01 -2.35
N TRP A 159 8.29 1.71 -3.39
CA TRP A 159 9.40 1.25 -4.21
C TRP A 159 10.72 1.17 -3.43
N PHE A 160 10.97 2.16 -2.56
CA PHE A 160 12.13 2.16 -1.67
C PHE A 160 12.05 1.00 -0.66
N VAL A 161 10.92 0.84 0.03
CA VAL A 161 10.69 -0.23 1.01
C VAL A 161 10.85 -1.61 0.36
N GLY A 162 10.21 -1.84 -0.79
CA GLY A 162 10.30 -3.10 -1.52
C GLY A 162 11.72 -3.41 -2.02
N GLY A 163 12.51 -2.38 -2.33
CA GLY A 163 13.88 -2.51 -2.82
C GLY A 163 14.96 -2.66 -1.72
N TRP A 164 14.73 -2.10 -0.54
CA TRP A 164 15.76 -1.95 0.50
C TRP A 164 15.47 -2.75 1.78
N VAL A 165 14.20 -2.97 2.13
CA VAL A 165 13.83 -3.69 3.35
C VAL A 165 13.83 -5.20 3.08
N PRO A 166 14.54 -6.02 3.88
CA PRO A 166 14.49 -7.46 3.75
C PRO A 166 13.06 -7.99 3.92
N PRO A 167 12.58 -8.91 3.06
CA PRO A 167 11.21 -9.43 3.13
C PRO A 167 10.92 -10.14 4.47
N ARG A 168 11.96 -10.67 5.13
CA ARG A 168 11.83 -11.29 6.47
C ARG A 168 11.43 -10.30 7.57
N LEU A 169 11.71 -9.01 7.38
CA LEU A 169 11.34 -7.95 8.31
C LEU A 169 10.08 -7.22 7.86
N ALA A 170 9.96 -6.96 6.56
CA ALA A 170 8.83 -6.22 6.00
C ALA A 170 7.48 -6.92 6.25
N ARG A 171 7.43 -8.25 6.09
CA ARG A 171 6.17 -9.01 6.23
C ARG A 171 5.60 -9.06 7.65
N PRO A 172 6.37 -9.43 8.70
CA PRO A 172 5.83 -9.36 10.06
C PRO A 172 5.51 -7.92 10.47
N ALA A 173 6.31 -6.94 10.04
CA ALA A 173 6.02 -5.53 10.29
C ALA A 173 4.71 -5.08 9.62
N ALA A 174 4.41 -5.55 8.41
CA ALA A 174 3.15 -5.27 7.72
C ALA A 174 1.94 -5.80 8.50
N VAL A 175 2.03 -7.05 9.00
CA VAL A 175 0.97 -7.67 9.80
C VAL A 175 0.82 -6.92 11.14
N LEU A 176 1.92 -6.61 11.83
CA LEU A 176 1.89 -5.86 13.09
C LEU A 176 1.28 -4.48 12.92
N ALA A 177 1.63 -3.77 11.83
CA ALA A 177 1.03 -2.48 11.51
C ALA A 177 -0.49 -2.62 11.25
N GLY A 178 -0.91 -3.65 10.52
CA GLY A 178 -2.32 -3.94 10.29
C GLY A 178 -3.08 -4.23 11.59
N VAL A 179 -2.53 -5.10 12.45
CA VAL A 179 -3.11 -5.45 13.75
C VAL A 179 -3.22 -4.23 14.66
N LEU A 180 -2.15 -3.44 14.75
CA LEU A 180 -2.15 -2.19 15.52
C LEU A 180 -3.22 -1.22 15.03
N GLY A 181 -3.35 -1.07 13.70
CA GLY A 181 -4.40 -0.26 13.10
C GLY A 181 -5.80 -0.71 13.53
N VAL A 182 -6.09 -2.02 13.48
CA VAL A 182 -7.38 -2.56 13.92
C VAL A 182 -7.62 -2.31 15.41
N LEU A 183 -6.62 -2.55 16.25
CA LEU A 183 -6.72 -2.30 17.70
C LEU A 183 -7.00 -0.83 18.01
N LEU A 184 -6.36 0.10 17.29
CA LEU A 184 -6.60 1.53 17.44
C LEU A 184 -8.01 1.94 17.02
N VAL A 185 -8.58 1.30 16.00
CA VAL A 185 -9.98 1.52 15.62
C VAL A 185 -10.95 0.99 16.68
N LEU A 186 -10.66 -0.16 17.30
CA LEU A 186 -11.50 -0.71 18.38
C LEU A 186 -11.42 0.10 19.68
N ALA A 187 -10.36 0.90 19.85
CA ALA A 187 -10.12 1.69 21.06
C ALA A 187 -10.61 3.15 20.96
N GLY A 188 -10.97 3.62 19.76
CA GLY A 188 -11.39 5.01 19.51
C GLY A 188 -12.87 5.12 19.21
#